data_AF-A0A938GBL2-F1
#
_entry.id   AF-A0A938GBL2-F1
#
_cell.length_a   1.000
_cell.length_b   1.000
_cell.length_c   1.000
_cell.angle_alpha   90.00
_cell.angle_beta   90.00
_cell.angle_gamma   90.00
#
_symmetry.space_group_name_H-M   'P 1'
#
loop_
_entity.id
_entity.type
_entity.pdbx_description
1 polymer ?
#
loop_
_entity_poly.entity_id
_entity_poly.type
_entity_poly.pdbx_seq_one_letter_code
_entity_poly.pdbx_strand_id
1 'polypeptide(L)'
;MMTKLKLAGQSKGIHWKRLWILSWTGAQMLSSVSAYAAANVYLTEVPDYSWHAGCFGTATGNLMGFWDRHSFPDFYTGPTAYGVAPLNDFGANIGIHSLWASEAGVDGRPADRPGHLDDYYVSYASTEFDPHVLQGRAEHEADCLGDFIGLSQNKWKNLNGECDGNIDGYAFAYWDSSGERRINFTPSSEAGLPAVDIQSGLRAWTQYRGFHADVFTQLAEINPEVPSGKGFTFQDLTAEIDAGYPVLFFLQDASRKSRVMSGMERANPLIHAILAYGYVIGTDGAQYVRYRSGFASGDTLLTPWKQGTMWHQIAPLRGVISYHPRPKITDVRQGDGYMTIQWHGPDAELFDVSSGTTTKLHWYVTEQATSLATLDFKPITRPTTMHTVTIRTPDPQPAFFRVSLIPPPEGKE
;
A
#
# COMPACT_ATOMS: atom_id res chain seq x y z
N MET A 1 -62.97 -17.67 -3.79
CA MET A 1 -62.18 -18.90 -3.57
C MET A 1 -60.72 -18.48 -3.67
N MET A 2 -60.12 -18.13 -2.53
CA MET A 2 -58.78 -17.57 -2.39
C MET A 2 -57.78 -18.72 -2.26
N THR A 3 -56.75 -18.75 -3.11
CA THR A 3 -55.67 -19.74 -3.01
C THR A 3 -54.38 -19.03 -2.58
N LYS A 4 -53.89 -19.46 -1.42
CA LYS A 4 -52.78 -18.90 -0.64
C LYS A 4 -51.43 -19.05 -1.33
N LEU A 5 -50.68 -17.94 -1.43
CA LEU A 5 -49.24 -17.92 -1.63
C LEU A 5 -48.55 -18.30 -0.30
N LYS A 6 -47.66 -19.29 -0.31
CA LYS A 6 -46.86 -19.69 0.86
C LYS A 6 -45.39 -19.33 0.59
N LEU A 7 -44.94 -18.24 1.19
CA LEU A 7 -43.52 -17.91 1.38
C LEU A 7 -43.00 -18.70 2.58
N ALA A 8 -41.92 -19.47 2.41
CA ALA A 8 -41.07 -19.94 3.50
C ALA A 8 -39.71 -20.39 2.94
N GLY A 9 -38.66 -19.67 3.32
CA GLY A 9 -37.27 -19.98 3.01
C GLY A 9 -36.36 -19.02 3.75
N GLN A 10 -36.47 -19.00 5.09
CA GLN A 10 -35.56 -18.26 5.96
C GLN A 10 -34.16 -18.88 5.88
N SER A 11 -33.23 -18.21 5.19
CA SER A 11 -31.80 -18.45 5.41
C SER A 11 -31.40 -17.73 6.70
N LYS A 12 -30.75 -18.46 7.60
CA LYS A 12 -30.16 -17.93 8.83
C LYS A 12 -28.91 -17.15 8.45
N GLY A 13 -29.08 -15.89 8.04
CA GLY A 13 -27.99 -14.93 7.97
C GLY A 13 -27.47 -14.63 9.37
N ILE A 14 -26.18 -14.86 9.60
CA ILE A 14 -25.49 -14.38 10.79
C ILE A 14 -25.47 -12.85 10.70
N HIS A 15 -26.43 -12.22 11.38
CA HIS A 15 -26.51 -10.77 11.50
C HIS A 15 -25.36 -10.25 12.37
N TRP A 16 -24.33 -9.68 11.75
CA TRP A 16 -23.40 -8.74 12.39
C TRP A 16 -24.06 -7.37 12.63
N LYS A 17 -25.32 -7.36 13.12
CA LYS A 17 -25.96 -6.13 13.56
C LYS A 17 -25.39 -5.74 14.92
N ARG A 18 -24.52 -4.73 14.89
CA ARG A 18 -24.24 -3.79 15.99
C ARG A 18 -23.66 -4.44 17.25
N LEU A 19 -22.37 -4.76 17.21
CA LEU A 19 -21.55 -4.67 18.42
C LEU A 19 -20.94 -3.27 18.50
N TRP A 20 -21.77 -2.29 18.89
CA TRP A 20 -21.26 -1.07 19.49
C TRP A 20 -20.84 -1.44 20.91
N ILE A 21 -19.62 -1.96 21.08
CA ILE A 21 -18.98 -1.88 22.38
C ILE A 21 -18.56 -0.43 22.52
N LEU A 22 -19.32 0.32 23.32
CA LEU A 22 -18.80 1.48 24.02
C LEU A 22 -17.58 1.03 24.84
N SER A 23 -16.39 1.12 24.27
CA SER A 23 -15.15 1.11 25.05
C SER A 23 -14.95 2.52 25.63
N TRP A 24 -15.84 2.88 26.55
CA TRP A 24 -15.72 4.08 27.39
C TRP A 24 -14.86 3.76 28.61
N THR A 25 -13.60 3.37 28.39
CA THR A 25 -12.51 3.39 29.40
C THR A 25 -11.19 3.24 28.65
N GLY A 26 -10.57 4.38 28.33
CA GLY A 26 -9.29 4.45 27.62
C GLY A 26 -8.88 5.85 27.16
N ALA A 27 -9.70 6.87 27.37
CA ALA A 27 -9.43 8.25 26.97
C ALA A 27 -8.56 9.05 27.97
N GLN A 28 -7.63 8.43 28.70
CA GLN A 28 -6.79 9.13 29.68
C GLN A 28 -5.28 8.82 29.62
N MET A 29 -4.72 8.52 28.44
CA MET A 29 -3.25 8.57 28.26
C MET A 29 -2.75 9.29 27.00
N LEU A 30 -3.60 9.94 26.21
CA LEU A 30 -3.18 10.49 24.90
C LEU A 30 -2.92 12.01 24.86
N SER A 31 -3.14 12.73 25.96
CA SER A 31 -2.82 14.17 26.04
C SER A 31 -1.40 14.47 26.53
N SER A 32 -0.59 13.46 26.90
CA SER A 32 0.76 13.65 27.44
C SER A 32 1.91 13.19 26.53
N VAL A 33 1.65 12.48 25.43
CA VAL A 33 2.73 11.95 24.56
C VAL A 33 3.43 13.06 23.76
N SER A 34 2.74 14.16 23.42
CA SER A 34 3.34 15.23 22.62
C SER A 34 4.35 16.11 23.37
N ALA A 35 4.36 16.14 24.71
CA ALA A 35 5.24 17.04 25.46
C ALA A 35 6.61 16.43 25.82
N TYR A 36 6.79 15.11 25.62
CA TYR A 36 7.99 14.38 26.07
C TYR A 36 8.35 13.21 25.13
N ALA A 37 8.49 13.48 23.83
CA ALA A 37 9.05 12.53 22.88
C ALA A 37 10.46 12.99 22.46
N ALA A 38 11.42 12.06 22.42
CA ALA A 38 12.73 12.28 21.82
C ALA A 38 12.63 12.45 20.29
N ALA A 39 11.66 11.77 19.66
CA ALA A 39 11.27 11.98 18.27
C ALA A 39 9.76 11.75 18.11
N ASN A 40 9.09 12.55 17.28
CA ASN A 40 7.69 12.36 16.92
C ASN A 40 7.48 12.93 15.52
N VAL A 41 7.57 12.05 14.53
CA VAL A 41 7.55 12.44 13.11
C VAL A 41 6.51 11.64 12.35
N TYR A 42 5.99 12.23 11.27
CA TYR A 42 5.09 11.52 10.36
C TYR A 42 5.05 12.16 8.96
N LEU A 43 4.74 11.34 7.96
CA LEU A 43 4.50 11.78 6.60
C LEU A 43 3.16 12.50 6.50
N THR A 44 3.16 13.68 5.89
CA THR A 44 1.94 14.48 5.72
C THR A 44 1.06 13.91 4.59
N GLU A 45 -0.20 14.33 4.56
CA GLU A 45 -1.15 13.99 3.48
C GLU A 45 -1.34 12.49 3.20
N VAL A 46 -1.14 11.63 4.20
CA VAL A 46 -1.46 10.20 4.11
C VAL A 46 -2.98 10.01 4.22
N PRO A 47 -3.65 9.45 3.19
CA PRO A 47 -5.09 9.25 3.24
C PRO A 47 -5.54 8.30 4.35
N ASP A 48 -6.79 8.45 4.77
CA ASP A 48 -7.42 7.65 5.82
C ASP A 48 -8.79 7.14 5.35
N TYR A 49 -8.77 6.21 4.41
CA TYR A 49 -9.97 5.62 3.85
C TYR A 49 -10.65 4.64 4.82
N SER A 50 -11.97 4.62 4.77
CA SER A 50 -12.82 3.66 5.46
C SER A 50 -12.71 2.29 4.78
N TRP A 51 -12.98 1.24 5.57
CA TRP A 51 -12.94 -0.12 5.06
C TRP A 51 -13.92 -0.32 3.91
N HIS A 52 -13.40 -0.78 2.77
CA HIS A 52 -14.24 -1.18 1.64
C HIS A 52 -13.66 -2.41 0.94
N ALA A 53 -14.46 -3.48 0.87
CA ALA A 53 -14.17 -4.74 0.17
C ALA A 53 -12.83 -5.43 0.52
N GLY A 54 -12.22 -5.10 1.67
CA GLY A 54 -11.01 -5.75 2.15
C GLY A 54 -9.98 -4.78 2.70
N CYS A 55 -9.28 -5.23 3.73
CA CYS A 55 -8.33 -4.37 4.46
C CYS A 55 -7.09 -4.07 3.61
N PHE A 56 -6.59 -5.04 2.86
CA PHE A 56 -5.45 -4.84 1.96
C PHE A 56 -5.79 -3.95 0.77
N GLY A 57 -6.98 -4.09 0.18
CA GLY A 57 -7.47 -3.13 -0.84
C GLY A 57 -7.48 -1.70 -0.29
N THR A 58 -8.08 -1.51 0.88
CA THR A 58 -8.16 -0.19 1.53
C THR A 58 -6.77 0.37 1.89
N ALA A 59 -5.89 -0.43 2.51
CA ALA A 59 -4.56 0.02 2.92
C ALA A 59 -3.62 0.30 1.75
N THR A 60 -3.68 -0.51 0.68
CA THR A 60 -2.97 -0.22 -0.57
C THR A 60 -3.57 0.99 -1.28
N GLY A 61 -4.88 1.20 -1.18
CA GLY A 61 -5.55 2.44 -1.56
C GLY A 61 -4.97 3.66 -0.84
N ASN A 62 -4.82 3.61 0.48
CA ASN A 62 -4.16 4.70 1.24
C ASN A 62 -2.72 4.93 0.72
N LEU A 63 -1.95 3.87 0.48
CA LEU A 63 -0.58 3.97 -0.03
C LEU A 63 -0.53 4.61 -1.42
N MET A 64 -1.37 4.18 -2.36
CA MET A 64 -1.36 4.75 -3.72
C MET A 64 -1.99 6.13 -3.78
N GLY A 65 -3.01 6.40 -2.95
CA GLY A 65 -3.56 7.73 -2.78
C GLY A 65 -2.52 8.70 -2.22
N PHE A 66 -1.66 8.26 -1.30
CA PHE A 66 -0.51 9.05 -0.87
C PHE A 66 0.41 9.36 -2.04
N TRP A 67 0.84 8.37 -2.84
CA TRP A 67 1.75 8.64 -3.95
C TRP A 67 1.14 9.46 -5.09
N ASP A 68 -0.16 9.33 -5.35
CA ASP A 68 -0.89 10.18 -6.29
C ASP A 68 -0.72 11.67 -5.97
N ARG A 69 -0.80 11.99 -4.67
CA ARG A 69 -0.62 13.36 -4.15
C ARG A 69 0.84 13.81 -4.13
N HIS A 70 1.79 12.87 -4.11
CA HIS A 70 3.21 13.14 -4.00
C HIS A 70 3.95 12.84 -5.31
N SER A 71 3.51 13.51 -6.37
CA SER A 71 4.16 13.59 -7.69
C SER A 71 4.15 12.30 -8.53
N PHE A 72 3.17 11.42 -8.30
CA PHE A 72 2.77 10.36 -9.23
C PHE A 72 1.33 10.57 -9.72
N PRO A 73 1.08 11.64 -10.50
CA PRO A 73 -0.25 11.89 -11.03
C PRO A 73 -0.69 10.71 -11.88
N ASP A 74 -2.00 10.50 -11.94
CA ASP A 74 -2.61 9.33 -12.56
C ASP A 74 -2.30 8.03 -11.80
N PHE A 75 -2.06 8.05 -10.49
CA PHE A 75 -2.22 6.84 -9.69
C PHE A 75 -3.70 6.64 -9.37
N TYR A 76 -4.39 7.72 -9.04
CA TYR A 76 -5.85 7.78 -9.04
C TYR A 76 -6.34 8.47 -10.32
N THR A 77 -7.31 7.86 -10.99
CA THR A 77 -8.01 8.45 -12.16
C THR A 77 -9.52 8.36 -12.01
N GLY A 78 -10.01 8.16 -10.79
CA GLY A 78 -11.44 8.03 -10.54
C GLY A 78 -12.18 9.37 -10.61
N PRO A 79 -13.51 9.34 -10.48
CA PRO A 79 -14.38 10.48 -10.77
C PRO A 79 -14.38 11.56 -9.67
N THR A 80 -13.72 11.34 -8.52
CA THR A 80 -13.80 12.23 -7.36
C THR A 80 -12.62 13.19 -7.30
N ALA A 81 -12.78 14.28 -6.53
CA ALA A 81 -11.71 15.23 -6.20
C ALA A 81 -10.87 15.71 -7.40
N TYR A 82 -11.52 15.88 -8.56
CA TYR A 82 -10.90 16.33 -9.82
C TYR A 82 -9.73 15.45 -10.30
N GLY A 83 -9.77 14.15 -10.01
CA GLY A 83 -8.74 13.20 -10.41
C GLY A 83 -7.50 13.19 -9.51
N VAL A 84 -7.54 13.85 -8.36
CA VAL A 84 -6.52 13.75 -7.31
C VAL A 84 -7.08 12.90 -6.17
N ALA A 85 -6.32 11.95 -5.66
CA ALA A 85 -6.74 11.12 -4.55
C ALA A 85 -7.16 11.99 -3.34
N PRO A 86 -8.40 11.87 -2.84
CA PRO A 86 -8.85 12.59 -1.66
C PRO A 86 -8.16 12.03 -0.41
N LEU A 87 -8.13 12.79 0.69
CA LEU A 87 -7.57 12.32 1.96
C LEU A 87 -8.52 11.41 2.76
N ASN A 88 -9.78 11.29 2.34
CA ASN A 88 -10.79 10.44 2.93
C ASN A 88 -11.79 9.99 1.85
N ASP A 89 -12.66 9.05 2.20
CA ASP A 89 -13.64 8.45 1.29
C ASP A 89 -15.10 8.78 1.65
N PHE A 90 -15.33 9.86 2.41
CA PHE A 90 -16.67 10.24 2.85
C PHE A 90 -17.41 11.10 1.82
N GLY A 91 -18.74 10.95 1.78
CA GLY A 91 -19.62 11.82 0.98
C GLY A 91 -19.33 11.71 -0.52
N ALA A 92 -18.96 12.82 -1.15
CA ALA A 92 -18.64 12.87 -2.57
C ALA A 92 -17.38 12.08 -2.94
N ASN A 93 -16.54 11.70 -1.96
CA ASN A 93 -15.29 10.99 -2.18
C ASN A 93 -15.44 9.47 -2.22
N ILE A 94 -16.65 8.90 -2.07
CA ILE A 94 -16.87 7.44 -2.07
C ILE A 94 -16.31 6.78 -3.36
N GLY A 95 -16.32 7.50 -4.49
CA GLY A 95 -15.72 7.02 -5.73
C GLY A 95 -14.19 6.84 -5.71
N ILE A 96 -13.50 7.10 -4.60
CA ILE A 96 -12.11 6.67 -4.41
C ILE A 96 -11.97 5.15 -4.30
N HIS A 97 -13.05 4.44 -3.91
CA HIS A 97 -13.06 2.97 -3.79
C HIS A 97 -12.67 2.29 -5.11
N SER A 98 -12.95 2.92 -6.25
CA SER A 98 -12.57 2.43 -7.58
C SER A 98 -11.07 2.21 -7.76
N LEU A 99 -10.24 2.87 -6.94
CA LEU A 99 -8.79 2.69 -6.95
C LEU A 99 -8.40 1.23 -6.62
N TRP A 100 -9.18 0.53 -5.78
CA TRP A 100 -8.90 -0.86 -5.39
C TRP A 100 -10.06 -1.83 -5.59
N ALA A 101 -11.29 -1.36 -5.72
CA ALA A 101 -12.51 -2.15 -5.81
C ALA A 101 -13.42 -1.55 -6.88
N SER A 102 -13.14 -1.94 -8.11
CA SER A 102 -13.76 -1.38 -9.31
C SER A 102 -15.13 -2.05 -9.55
N GLU A 103 -16.13 -1.29 -10.02
CA GLU A 103 -17.54 -1.75 -10.06
C GLU A 103 -18.36 -1.09 -11.17
N ALA A 104 -19.15 -1.89 -11.88
CA ALA A 104 -20.04 -1.45 -12.95
C ALA A 104 -21.02 -0.36 -12.51
N GLY A 105 -20.99 0.78 -13.22
CA GLY A 105 -21.92 1.88 -12.99
C GLY A 105 -21.61 2.75 -11.75
N VAL A 106 -20.51 2.49 -11.04
CA VAL A 106 -20.13 3.23 -9.81
C VAL A 106 -18.96 4.16 -10.05
N ASP A 107 -17.92 3.69 -10.72
CA ASP A 107 -16.63 4.37 -10.85
C ASP A 107 -16.41 5.10 -12.19
N GLY A 108 -17.51 5.42 -12.88
CA GLY A 108 -17.48 5.97 -14.23
C GLY A 108 -17.42 4.90 -15.33
N ARG A 109 -17.24 3.63 -14.96
CA ARG A 109 -17.41 2.49 -15.85
C ARG A 109 -18.88 2.32 -16.28
N PRO A 110 -19.14 1.94 -17.55
CA PRO A 110 -20.48 1.55 -17.98
C PRO A 110 -21.09 0.44 -17.13
N ALA A 111 -22.40 0.52 -16.87
CA ALA A 111 -23.12 -0.44 -16.03
C ALA A 111 -23.18 -1.88 -16.59
N ASP A 112 -22.80 -2.07 -17.85
CA ASP A 112 -22.75 -3.37 -18.54
C ASP A 112 -21.33 -3.94 -18.64
N ARG A 113 -20.33 -3.26 -18.06
CA ARG A 113 -18.95 -3.73 -18.01
C ARG A 113 -18.62 -4.10 -16.57
N PRO A 114 -18.47 -5.39 -16.23
CA PRO A 114 -18.08 -5.81 -14.89
C PRO A 114 -16.71 -5.25 -14.46
N GLY A 115 -16.53 -5.08 -13.15
CA GLY A 115 -15.23 -4.82 -12.52
C GLY A 115 -14.88 -5.82 -11.44
N HIS A 116 -13.91 -5.45 -10.60
CA HIS A 116 -13.40 -6.27 -9.52
C HIS A 116 -14.48 -6.80 -8.58
N LEU A 117 -15.37 -5.93 -8.11
CA LEU A 117 -16.45 -6.35 -7.21
C LEU A 117 -17.46 -7.27 -7.92
N ASP A 118 -17.80 -6.95 -9.17
CA ASP A 118 -18.74 -7.74 -9.97
C ASP A 118 -18.22 -9.15 -10.29
N ASP A 119 -16.89 -9.32 -10.34
CA ASP A 119 -16.25 -10.57 -10.71
C ASP A 119 -15.84 -11.45 -9.54
N TYR A 120 -15.45 -10.85 -8.41
CA TYR A 120 -14.77 -11.57 -7.32
C TYR A 120 -15.44 -11.44 -5.94
N TYR A 121 -16.32 -10.45 -5.71
CA TYR A 121 -16.82 -10.18 -4.36
C TYR A 121 -18.31 -10.54 -4.17
N VAL A 122 -18.60 -11.37 -3.18
CA VAL A 122 -19.95 -11.72 -2.72
C VAL A 122 -20.24 -11.05 -1.37
N SER A 123 -19.41 -11.34 -0.36
CA SER A 123 -19.50 -10.80 0.99
C SER A 123 -18.23 -11.10 1.78
N TYR A 124 -17.89 -10.27 2.77
CA TYR A 124 -16.66 -10.43 3.54
C TYR A 124 -16.44 -11.86 4.07
N ALA A 125 -15.27 -12.42 3.77
CA ALA A 125 -14.82 -13.77 4.09
C ALA A 125 -15.67 -14.90 3.47
N SER A 126 -16.42 -14.63 2.39
CA SER A 126 -17.08 -15.67 1.60
C SER A 126 -16.07 -16.63 1.00
N THR A 127 -16.38 -17.92 1.07
CA THR A 127 -15.65 -19.01 0.39
C THR A 127 -16.39 -19.52 -0.83
N GLU A 128 -17.52 -18.89 -1.19
CA GLU A 128 -18.27 -19.23 -2.39
C GLU A 128 -17.43 -18.97 -3.65
N PHE A 129 -17.81 -19.59 -4.77
CA PHE A 129 -17.16 -19.35 -6.06
C PHE A 129 -17.29 -17.88 -6.48
N ASP A 130 -16.26 -17.39 -7.17
CA ASP A 130 -16.21 -16.02 -7.67
C ASP A 130 -17.41 -15.76 -8.59
N PRO A 131 -18.12 -14.62 -8.46
CA PRO A 131 -19.30 -14.30 -9.26
C PRO A 131 -19.16 -14.51 -10.77
N HIS A 132 -18.01 -14.19 -11.37
CA HIS A 132 -17.80 -14.39 -12.81
C HIS A 132 -17.87 -15.88 -13.19
N VAL A 133 -17.36 -16.78 -12.34
CA VAL A 133 -17.43 -18.24 -12.53
C VAL A 133 -18.88 -18.71 -12.47
N LEU A 134 -19.63 -18.29 -11.45
CA LEU A 134 -21.03 -18.67 -11.27
C LEU A 134 -21.92 -18.20 -12.44
N GLN A 135 -21.56 -17.07 -13.04
CA GLN A 135 -22.28 -16.47 -14.16
C GLN A 135 -21.78 -16.97 -15.53
N GLY A 136 -20.72 -17.80 -15.57
CA GLY A 136 -20.12 -18.28 -16.82
C GLY A 136 -19.53 -17.15 -17.67
N ARG A 137 -19.09 -16.06 -17.03
CA ARG A 137 -18.43 -14.93 -17.70
C ARG A 137 -16.91 -15.11 -17.67
N ALA A 138 -16.25 -14.50 -18.65
CA ALA A 138 -14.82 -14.25 -18.53
C ALA A 138 -14.57 -13.21 -17.43
N GLU A 139 -13.41 -13.30 -16.78
CA GLU A 139 -12.88 -12.24 -15.93
C GLU A 139 -12.72 -10.96 -16.76
N HIS A 140 -12.94 -9.81 -16.13
CA HIS A 140 -12.59 -8.53 -16.71
C HIS A 140 -11.06 -8.35 -16.74
N GLU A 141 -10.60 -7.46 -17.62
CA GLU A 141 -9.20 -7.06 -17.68
C GLU A 141 -8.83 -6.26 -16.42
N ALA A 142 -7.69 -6.59 -15.80
CA ALA A 142 -7.24 -5.94 -14.58
C ALA A 142 -7.14 -4.42 -14.72
N ASP A 143 -7.84 -3.67 -13.87
CA ASP A 143 -7.92 -2.21 -13.96
C ASP A 143 -7.78 -1.47 -12.61
N CYS A 144 -7.91 -2.15 -11.48
CA CYS A 144 -7.76 -1.58 -10.15
C CYS A 144 -6.77 -2.36 -9.27
N LEU A 145 -6.32 -1.77 -8.15
CA LEU A 145 -5.33 -2.41 -7.27
C LEU A 145 -5.72 -3.83 -6.86
N GLY A 146 -7.01 -4.06 -6.58
CA GLY A 146 -7.54 -5.36 -6.20
C GLY A 146 -7.18 -6.47 -7.19
N ASP A 147 -7.25 -6.19 -8.50
CA ASP A 147 -6.93 -7.17 -9.54
C ASP A 147 -5.46 -7.57 -9.52
N PHE A 148 -4.58 -6.57 -9.37
CA PHE A 148 -3.15 -6.78 -9.40
C PHE A 148 -2.63 -7.46 -8.13
N ILE A 149 -3.20 -7.16 -6.96
CA ILE A 149 -2.78 -7.78 -5.69
C ILE A 149 -3.50 -9.10 -5.38
N GLY A 150 -4.44 -9.51 -6.25
CA GLY A 150 -5.24 -10.72 -6.11
C GLY A 150 -6.29 -10.66 -5.01
N LEU A 151 -6.76 -9.47 -4.65
CA LEU A 151 -7.78 -9.26 -3.62
C LEU A 151 -9.05 -10.05 -3.97
N SER A 152 -9.61 -10.79 -3.01
CA SER A 152 -10.89 -11.53 -3.18
C SER A 152 -10.94 -12.58 -4.30
N GLN A 153 -9.82 -12.91 -4.94
CA GLN A 153 -9.79 -13.91 -6.01
C GLN A 153 -9.63 -15.32 -5.42
N ASN A 154 -10.73 -16.07 -5.27
CA ASN A 154 -10.69 -17.38 -4.58
C ASN A 154 -9.99 -18.49 -5.39
N LYS A 155 -9.67 -18.22 -6.66
CA LYS A 155 -9.11 -19.17 -7.63
C LYS A 155 -7.71 -19.69 -7.27
N TRP A 156 -6.95 -18.94 -6.48
CA TRP A 156 -5.57 -19.30 -6.11
C TRP A 156 -5.52 -20.59 -5.27
N LYS A 157 -4.46 -21.38 -5.41
CA LYS A 157 -4.24 -22.61 -4.63
C LYS A 157 -2.83 -22.70 -4.10
N ASN A 158 -2.65 -23.38 -2.97
CA ASN A 158 -1.34 -23.66 -2.38
C ASN A 158 -0.42 -22.44 -2.26
N LEU A 159 -0.98 -21.29 -1.84
CA LEU A 159 -0.24 -20.03 -1.65
C LEU A 159 0.87 -20.24 -0.61
N ASN A 160 2.10 -20.41 -1.11
CA ASN A 160 3.31 -20.73 -0.33
C ASN A 160 3.17 -21.95 0.61
N GLY A 161 2.33 -22.93 0.28
CA GLY A 161 2.04 -24.02 1.21
C GLY A 161 1.29 -23.62 2.48
N GLU A 162 0.72 -22.41 2.54
CA GLU A 162 0.00 -21.89 3.70
C GLU A 162 -1.51 -22.08 3.58
N CYS A 163 -2.11 -21.49 2.55
CA CYS A 163 -3.56 -21.46 2.34
C CYS A 163 -3.96 -21.63 0.88
N ASP A 164 -5.25 -21.81 0.66
CA ASP A 164 -5.91 -21.82 -0.64
C ASP A 164 -6.80 -20.58 -0.77
N GLY A 165 -6.76 -19.97 -1.94
CA GLY A 165 -7.57 -18.82 -2.33
C GLY A 165 -7.10 -17.50 -1.72
N ASN A 166 -7.67 -16.43 -2.25
CA ASN A 166 -7.87 -15.19 -1.53
C ASN A 166 -9.39 -15.04 -1.38
N ILE A 167 -9.94 -15.48 -0.25
CA ILE A 167 -11.39 -15.35 0.01
C ILE A 167 -11.79 -13.86 0.06
N ASP A 168 -13.06 -13.53 -0.06
CA ASP A 168 -13.54 -12.15 -0.15
C ASP A 168 -12.96 -11.22 0.93
N GLY A 169 -12.26 -10.18 0.48
CA GLY A 169 -11.58 -9.19 1.33
C GLY A 169 -10.19 -9.58 1.82
N TYR A 170 -9.63 -10.70 1.33
CA TYR A 170 -8.30 -11.19 1.67
C TYR A 170 -7.37 -11.07 0.46
N ALA A 171 -6.08 -10.94 0.73
CA ALA A 171 -4.99 -10.98 -0.23
C ALA A 171 -3.80 -11.70 0.42
N PHE A 172 -2.80 -12.05 -0.37
CA PHE A 172 -1.65 -12.83 0.10
C PHE A 172 -0.33 -12.08 -0.13
N ALA A 173 0.67 -12.37 0.70
CA ALA A 173 2.04 -11.92 0.51
C ALA A 173 2.98 -13.11 0.71
N TYR A 174 3.94 -13.29 -0.20
CA TYR A 174 4.96 -14.32 -0.06
C TYR A 174 6.10 -13.82 0.84
N TRP A 175 6.50 -14.69 1.78
CA TRP A 175 7.54 -14.38 2.77
C TRP A 175 8.73 -15.32 2.61
N ASP A 176 9.91 -14.81 2.97
CA ASP A 176 11.06 -15.67 3.24
C ASP A 176 11.01 -16.07 4.72
N SER A 177 10.83 -17.36 4.99
CA SER A 177 10.73 -17.89 6.36
C SER A 177 12.02 -17.74 7.16
N SER A 178 13.16 -17.46 6.51
CA SER A 178 14.42 -17.16 7.20
C SER A 178 14.48 -15.72 7.73
N GLY A 179 13.49 -14.88 7.39
CA GLY A 179 13.45 -13.47 7.77
C GLY A 179 14.24 -12.54 6.85
N GLU A 180 14.80 -13.08 5.75
CA GLU A 180 15.49 -12.31 4.73
C GLU A 180 14.53 -11.43 3.91
N ARG A 181 15.08 -10.33 3.40
CA ARG A 181 14.33 -9.39 2.55
C ARG A 181 14.17 -9.97 1.14
N ARG A 182 12.94 -10.00 0.63
CA ARG A 182 12.66 -10.36 -0.76
C ARG A 182 12.44 -9.11 -1.58
N ILE A 183 13.42 -8.71 -2.39
CA ILE A 183 13.31 -7.52 -3.25
C ILE A 183 12.76 -7.92 -4.62
N ASN A 184 11.75 -7.20 -5.08
CA ASN A 184 11.10 -7.39 -6.37
C ASN A 184 10.75 -8.85 -6.67
N PHE A 185 10.29 -9.57 -5.65
CA PHE A 185 9.91 -10.96 -5.80
C PHE A 185 8.75 -11.09 -6.78
N THR A 186 8.73 -12.21 -7.48
CA THR A 186 7.66 -12.62 -8.37
C THR A 186 7.31 -14.06 -8.00
N PRO A 187 6.07 -14.34 -7.59
CA PRO A 187 5.63 -15.70 -7.28
C PRO A 187 5.88 -16.66 -8.44
N SER A 188 6.15 -17.93 -8.11
CA SER A 188 6.18 -19.00 -9.12
C SER A 188 4.76 -19.29 -9.62
N SER A 189 4.65 -19.94 -10.77
CA SER A 189 3.36 -20.34 -11.35
C SER A 189 2.62 -21.44 -10.59
N GLU A 190 3.17 -21.93 -9.47
CA GLU A 190 2.62 -23.09 -8.74
C GLU A 190 1.24 -22.82 -8.15
N ALA A 191 0.92 -21.56 -7.83
CA ALA A 191 -0.38 -21.18 -7.30
C ALA A 191 -1.41 -20.78 -8.37
N GLY A 192 -1.02 -20.74 -9.65
CA GLY A 192 -1.79 -20.23 -10.79
C GLY A 192 -0.92 -19.39 -11.75
N LEU A 193 -1.49 -18.94 -12.87
CA LEU A 193 -0.72 -18.29 -13.95
C LEU A 193 -1.20 -16.86 -14.28
N PRO A 194 -0.33 -15.85 -14.11
CA PRO A 194 0.72 -15.79 -13.09
C PRO A 194 0.09 -15.64 -11.69
N ALA A 195 0.60 -16.37 -10.70
CA ALA A 195 0.20 -16.17 -9.32
C ALA A 195 0.54 -14.75 -8.87
N VAL A 196 -0.42 -14.06 -8.27
CA VAL A 196 -0.27 -12.69 -7.81
C VAL A 196 -0.18 -12.64 -6.29
N ASP A 197 0.51 -11.64 -5.79
CA ASP A 197 0.57 -11.31 -4.37
C ASP A 197 0.67 -9.79 -4.21
N ILE A 198 0.59 -9.29 -2.98
CA ILE A 198 0.63 -7.84 -2.74
C ILE A 198 1.92 -7.23 -3.31
N GLN A 199 3.08 -7.86 -3.13
CA GLN A 199 4.35 -7.29 -3.57
C GLN A 199 4.45 -7.18 -5.10
N SER A 200 4.25 -8.29 -5.81
CA SER A 200 4.31 -8.33 -7.26
C SER A 200 3.17 -7.55 -7.90
N GLY A 201 1.99 -7.57 -7.27
CA GLY A 201 0.81 -6.82 -7.67
C GLY A 201 1.01 -5.31 -7.61
N LEU A 202 1.57 -4.78 -6.51
CA LEU A 202 1.89 -3.36 -6.44
C LEU A 202 2.83 -2.93 -7.56
N ARG A 203 3.88 -3.72 -7.84
CA ARG A 203 4.82 -3.43 -8.94
C ARG A 203 4.14 -3.48 -10.31
N ALA A 204 3.30 -4.48 -10.55
CA ALA A 204 2.58 -4.65 -11.81
C ALA A 204 1.55 -3.53 -12.03
N TRP A 205 0.83 -3.13 -10.98
CA TRP A 205 -0.08 -1.99 -11.02
C TRP A 205 0.66 -0.69 -11.32
N THR A 206 1.80 -0.44 -10.67
CA THR A 206 2.62 0.75 -10.96
C THR A 206 3.07 0.78 -12.42
N GLN A 207 3.46 -0.37 -12.98
CA GLN A 207 3.79 -0.51 -14.40
C GLN A 207 2.59 -0.25 -15.31
N TYR A 208 1.41 -0.74 -14.93
CA TYR A 208 0.16 -0.47 -15.63
C TYR A 208 -0.18 1.03 -15.67
N ARG A 209 0.11 1.76 -14.59
CA ARG A 209 0.02 3.24 -14.55
C ARG A 209 1.17 3.94 -15.28
N GLY A 210 2.08 3.18 -15.91
CA GLY A 210 3.20 3.70 -16.69
C GLY A 210 4.40 4.14 -15.86
N PHE A 211 4.50 3.75 -14.59
CA PHE A 211 5.62 4.08 -13.70
C PHE A 211 6.42 2.82 -13.33
N HIS A 212 7.43 2.99 -12.48
CA HIS A 212 8.20 1.89 -11.92
C HIS A 212 8.34 2.06 -10.42
N ALA A 213 8.40 0.94 -9.70
CA ALA A 213 8.71 0.91 -8.28
C ALA A 213 9.56 -0.32 -7.96
N ASP A 214 10.45 -0.16 -6.98
CA ASP A 214 10.95 -1.30 -6.22
C ASP A 214 9.99 -1.62 -5.08
N VAL A 215 9.79 -2.89 -4.80
CA VAL A 215 8.92 -3.34 -3.71
C VAL A 215 9.64 -4.48 -3.00
N PHE A 216 9.60 -4.49 -1.67
CA PHE A 216 10.11 -5.63 -0.90
C PHE A 216 9.11 -6.13 0.14
N THR A 217 9.19 -7.43 0.43
CA THR A 217 8.55 -8.03 1.62
C THR A 217 9.62 -8.54 2.58
N GLN A 218 9.32 -8.44 3.88
CA GLN A 218 10.16 -9.01 4.92
C GLN A 218 9.33 -9.31 6.17
N LEU A 219 9.56 -10.45 6.82
CA LEU A 219 8.96 -10.71 8.13
C LEU A 219 9.53 -9.73 9.16
N ALA A 220 8.74 -9.30 10.14
CA ALA A 220 9.18 -8.34 11.15
C ALA A 220 10.02 -9.02 12.24
N GLU A 221 11.04 -8.35 12.79
CA GLU A 221 11.87 -8.90 13.87
C GLU A 221 11.06 -9.30 15.11
N ILE A 222 9.92 -8.63 15.33
CA ILE A 222 9.00 -8.88 16.44
C ILE A 222 8.02 -10.03 16.18
N ASN A 223 8.13 -10.69 15.03
CA ASN A 223 7.39 -11.91 14.73
C ASN A 223 8.10 -13.11 15.39
N PRO A 224 7.42 -13.92 16.23
CA PRO A 224 8.01 -15.03 16.96
C PRO A 224 8.63 -16.15 16.08
N GLU A 225 8.27 -16.22 14.79
CA GLU A 225 8.83 -17.22 13.87
C GLU A 225 10.13 -16.75 13.20
N VAL A 226 10.53 -15.49 13.39
CA VAL A 226 11.73 -14.93 12.76
C VAL A 226 12.96 -15.25 13.62
N PRO A 227 14.04 -15.79 13.02
CA PRO A 227 15.29 -16.01 13.73
C PRO A 227 15.86 -14.72 14.35
N SER A 228 16.50 -14.84 15.51
CA SER A 228 17.13 -13.69 16.17
C SER A 228 18.17 -13.02 15.26
N GLY A 229 18.13 -11.68 15.19
CA GLY A 229 19.00 -10.89 14.31
C GLY A 229 18.57 -10.86 12.84
N LYS A 230 17.37 -11.36 12.53
CA LYS A 230 16.74 -11.30 11.20
C LYS A 230 15.43 -10.51 11.27
N GLY A 231 14.88 -10.23 10.09
CA GLY A 231 13.61 -9.52 9.94
C GLY A 231 13.76 -8.01 9.88
N PHE A 232 12.64 -7.36 9.58
CA PHE A 232 12.51 -5.91 9.52
C PHE A 232 12.38 -5.32 10.92
N THR A 233 13.22 -4.35 11.24
CA THR A 233 13.38 -3.79 12.59
C THR A 233 12.65 -2.45 12.74
N PHE A 234 12.55 -1.95 13.99
CA PHE A 234 12.09 -0.57 14.18
C PHE A 234 13.04 0.45 13.53
N GLN A 235 14.35 0.17 13.50
CA GLN A 235 15.33 1.06 12.86
C GLN A 235 15.12 1.09 11.34
N ASP A 236 14.77 -0.05 10.72
CA ASP A 236 14.40 -0.08 9.32
C ASP A 236 13.12 0.75 9.08
N LEU A 237 12.12 0.65 9.97
CA LEU A 237 10.92 1.48 9.89
C LEU A 237 11.26 2.97 9.93
N THR A 238 12.07 3.42 10.88
CA THR A 238 12.45 4.82 10.96
C THR A 238 13.18 5.25 9.70
N ALA A 239 14.08 4.42 9.16
CA ALA A 239 14.79 4.72 7.93
C ALA A 239 13.86 4.83 6.70
N GLU A 240 12.83 3.99 6.60
CA GLU A 240 11.81 4.09 5.54
C GLU A 240 11.01 5.40 5.66
N ILE A 241 10.54 5.74 6.85
CA ILE A 241 9.76 6.96 7.11
C ILE A 241 10.62 8.22 6.87
N ASP A 242 11.85 8.25 7.39
CA ASP A 242 12.77 9.37 7.22
C ASP A 242 13.21 9.55 5.76
N ALA A 243 13.15 8.48 4.96
CA ALA A 243 13.37 8.53 3.53
C ALA A 243 12.08 8.84 2.72
N GLY A 244 10.92 8.96 3.36
CA GLY A 244 9.67 9.36 2.73
C GLY A 244 8.75 8.25 2.27
N TYR A 245 8.96 7.03 2.75
CA TYR A 245 8.23 5.85 2.31
C TYR A 245 7.34 5.31 3.44
N PRO A 246 6.00 5.44 3.32
CA PRO A 246 5.10 4.76 4.23
C PRO A 246 5.16 3.24 3.99
N VAL A 247 4.96 2.46 5.05
CA VAL A 247 5.18 1.01 5.04
C VAL A 247 3.88 0.27 5.33
N LEU A 248 3.50 -0.67 4.45
CA LEU A 248 2.35 -1.53 4.69
C LEU A 248 2.70 -2.62 5.69
N PHE A 249 1.87 -2.76 6.72
CA PHE A 249 2.03 -3.80 7.74
C PHE A 249 1.02 -4.92 7.48
N PHE A 250 1.54 -6.14 7.43
CA PHE A 250 0.74 -7.35 7.32
C PHE A 250 0.55 -7.94 8.71
N LEU A 251 -0.68 -7.87 9.22
CA LEU A 251 -1.03 -8.38 10.54
C LEU A 251 -1.61 -9.78 10.42
N GLN A 252 -1.06 -10.72 11.17
CA GLN A 252 -1.50 -12.12 11.21
C GLN A 252 -0.89 -12.81 12.43
N ASP A 253 -1.66 -13.67 13.09
CA ASP A 253 -1.10 -14.63 14.05
C ASP A 253 -0.12 -15.56 13.32
N ALA A 254 1.16 -15.46 13.67
CA ALA A 254 2.24 -16.20 13.01
C ALA A 254 1.95 -17.71 12.99
N SER A 255 1.39 -18.25 14.07
CA SER A 255 1.08 -19.68 14.21
C SER A 255 -0.06 -20.19 13.32
N ARG A 256 -0.84 -19.29 12.71
CA ARG A 256 -2.02 -19.64 11.91
C ARG A 256 -1.79 -19.30 10.45
N LYS A 257 -1.47 -20.31 9.64
CA LYS A 257 -1.24 -20.16 8.19
C LYS A 257 -2.50 -20.35 7.34
N SER A 258 -3.52 -21.00 7.89
CA SER A 258 -4.84 -21.19 7.29
C SER A 258 -5.87 -21.49 8.37
N ARG A 259 -7.15 -21.57 7.97
CA ARG A 259 -8.26 -22.01 8.81
C ARG A 259 -9.26 -22.81 7.99
N VAL A 260 -9.97 -23.73 8.65
CA VAL A 260 -11.08 -24.46 8.03
C VAL A 260 -12.31 -23.54 7.99
N MET A 261 -12.92 -23.41 6.81
CA MET A 261 -14.19 -22.73 6.58
C MET A 261 -15.13 -23.62 5.76
N SER A 262 -16.42 -23.27 5.73
CA SER A 262 -17.39 -24.03 4.93
C SER A 262 -16.96 -24.09 3.47
N GLY A 263 -16.80 -25.29 2.91
CA GLY A 263 -16.37 -25.49 1.52
C GLY A 263 -14.88 -25.26 1.24
N MET A 264 -14.07 -24.91 2.23
CA MET A 264 -12.63 -24.64 2.03
C MET A 264 -11.80 -25.07 3.25
N GLU A 265 -10.99 -26.12 3.09
CA GLU A 265 -10.19 -26.70 4.18
C GLU A 265 -9.04 -25.78 4.64
N ARG A 266 -8.43 -25.06 3.70
CA ARG A 266 -7.24 -24.23 3.93
C ARG A 266 -7.47 -22.76 3.61
N ALA A 267 -8.63 -22.20 3.97
CA ALA A 267 -8.91 -20.79 3.74
C ALA A 267 -7.87 -19.86 4.41
N ASN A 268 -7.74 -18.63 3.90
CA ASN A 268 -6.83 -17.64 4.47
C ASN A 268 -7.04 -17.50 6.00
N PRO A 269 -5.96 -17.38 6.79
CA PRO A 269 -6.07 -17.14 8.22
C PRO A 269 -6.65 -15.74 8.45
N LEU A 270 -6.99 -15.40 9.70
CA LEU A 270 -7.35 -14.00 10.00
C LEU A 270 -6.13 -13.11 9.73
N ILE A 271 -6.30 -12.15 8.82
CA ILE A 271 -5.29 -11.16 8.46
C ILE A 271 -5.87 -9.76 8.52
N HIS A 272 -5.00 -8.76 8.65
CA HIS A 272 -5.37 -7.35 8.52
C HIS A 272 -4.20 -6.55 7.95
N ALA A 273 -4.51 -5.35 7.43
CA ALA A 273 -3.52 -4.46 6.82
C ALA A 273 -3.67 -3.06 7.41
N ILE A 274 -2.54 -2.44 7.71
CA ILE A 274 -2.47 -1.03 8.14
C ILE A 274 -1.31 -0.36 7.41
N LEU A 275 -1.34 0.98 7.33
CA LEU A 275 -0.28 1.77 6.71
C LEU A 275 0.47 2.55 7.79
N ALA A 276 1.71 2.16 8.09
CA ALA A 276 2.59 2.92 8.96
C ALA A 276 3.13 4.14 8.20
N TYR A 277 3.06 5.31 8.81
CA TYR A 277 3.46 6.57 8.17
C TYR A 277 4.23 7.52 9.10
N GLY A 278 4.56 7.06 10.31
CA GLY A 278 5.29 7.85 11.28
C GLY A 278 5.69 7.02 12.48
N TYR A 279 6.43 7.63 13.39
CA TYR A 279 6.86 6.98 14.62
C TYR A 279 7.04 7.99 15.76
N VAL A 280 7.04 7.45 16.98
CA VAL A 280 7.34 8.20 18.21
C VAL A 280 8.36 7.42 19.01
N ILE A 281 9.41 8.10 19.46
CA ILE A 281 10.37 7.60 20.44
C ILE A 281 10.15 8.40 21.72
N GLY A 282 9.68 7.75 22.78
CA GLY A 282 9.54 8.37 24.09
C GLY A 282 10.88 8.82 24.66
N THR A 283 10.88 9.75 25.62
CA THR A 283 12.12 10.15 26.32
C THR A 283 12.78 9.01 27.08
N ASP A 284 12.05 7.93 27.38
CA ASP A 284 12.53 6.68 27.97
C ASP A 284 13.04 5.67 26.93
N GLY A 285 13.03 6.03 25.63
CA GLY A 285 13.40 5.16 24.52
C GLY A 285 12.27 4.23 24.04
N ALA A 286 11.05 4.34 24.59
CA ALA A 286 9.94 3.50 24.15
C ALA A 286 9.56 3.82 22.70
N GLN A 287 9.46 2.78 21.87
CA GLN A 287 9.23 2.89 20.43
C GLN A 287 7.75 2.65 20.10
N TYR A 288 7.15 3.60 19.40
CA TYR A 288 5.77 3.53 18.93
C TYR A 288 5.70 3.82 17.44
N VAL A 289 4.78 3.17 16.77
CA VAL A 289 4.48 3.40 15.35
C VAL A 289 3.17 4.14 15.22
N ARG A 290 3.17 5.17 14.36
CA ARG A 290 1.97 5.87 13.92
C ARG A 290 1.48 5.25 12.61
N TYR A 291 0.18 4.93 12.57
CA TYR A 291 -0.41 4.24 11.42
C TYR A 291 -1.85 4.68 11.15
N ARG A 292 -2.32 4.41 9.92
CA ARG A 292 -3.74 4.43 9.55
C ARG A 292 -4.25 3.01 9.51
N SER A 293 -5.37 2.73 10.16
CA SER A 293 -6.08 1.48 9.88
C SER A 293 -6.94 1.66 8.63
N GLY A 294 -7.27 0.56 7.97
CA GLY A 294 -8.27 0.58 6.90
C GLY A 294 -9.69 0.77 7.43
N PHE A 295 -9.92 1.58 8.48
CA PHE A 295 -11.22 1.84 9.11
C PHE A 295 -11.46 3.34 9.36
N ALA A 296 -10.81 4.23 8.60
CA ALA A 296 -10.86 5.68 8.82
C ALA A 296 -10.55 6.05 10.29
N SER A 297 -9.40 5.59 10.78
CA SER A 297 -9.07 5.62 12.22
C SER A 297 -8.77 6.99 12.81
N GLY A 298 -8.55 7.99 11.97
CA GLY A 298 -7.98 9.29 12.34
C GLY A 298 -6.47 9.24 12.59
N ASP A 299 -5.91 10.41 12.90
CA ASP A 299 -4.46 10.69 12.93
C ASP A 299 -3.76 10.17 14.20
N THR A 300 -4.47 9.45 15.07
CA THR A 300 -4.10 9.32 16.48
C THR A 300 -3.68 7.92 16.90
N LEU A 301 -3.65 6.95 15.98
CA LEU A 301 -3.26 5.59 16.33
C LEU A 301 -1.74 5.49 16.52
N LEU A 302 -1.36 5.15 17.74
CA LEU A 302 -0.01 4.77 18.13
C LEU A 302 -0.05 3.35 18.70
N THR A 303 0.94 2.53 18.35
CA THR A 303 1.06 1.17 18.90
C THR A 303 2.53 0.85 19.15
N PRO A 304 2.87 0.24 20.31
CA PRO A 304 4.26 -0.03 20.65
C PRO A 304 4.86 -1.07 19.72
N TRP A 305 6.09 -0.83 19.27
CA TRP A 305 6.89 -1.80 18.52
C TRP A 305 7.42 -2.87 19.47
N LYS A 306 6.64 -3.94 19.66
CA LYS A 306 6.97 -5.01 20.59
C LYS A 306 6.34 -6.32 20.14
N GLN A 307 7.05 -7.42 20.36
CA GLN A 307 6.56 -8.77 20.10
C GLN A 307 5.26 -9.05 20.86
N GLY A 308 4.30 -9.66 20.18
CA GLY A 308 2.99 -10.02 20.73
C GLY A 308 2.02 -8.85 20.89
N THR A 309 2.42 -7.61 20.54
CA THR A 309 1.49 -6.47 20.52
C THR A 309 0.36 -6.73 19.52
N MET A 310 -0.88 -6.59 19.98
CA MET A 310 -2.07 -6.67 19.13
C MET A 310 -2.32 -5.32 18.46
N TRP A 311 -2.08 -5.23 17.16
CA TRP A 311 -2.26 -4.02 16.38
C TRP A 311 -3.74 -3.82 16.09
N HIS A 312 -4.27 -2.64 16.42
CA HIS A 312 -5.69 -2.32 16.33
C HIS A 312 -6.60 -3.37 17.00
N GLN A 313 -6.10 -4.08 18.03
CA GLN A 313 -6.81 -5.19 18.70
C GLN A 313 -7.17 -6.38 17.78
N ILE A 314 -6.57 -6.50 16.59
CA ILE A 314 -6.92 -7.53 15.60
C ILE A 314 -5.92 -8.68 15.59
N ALA A 315 -4.64 -8.38 15.31
CA ALA A 315 -3.60 -9.39 15.16
C ALA A 315 -2.21 -8.79 15.40
N PRO A 316 -1.20 -9.62 15.74
CA PRO A 316 0.18 -9.16 15.80
C PRO A 316 0.76 -8.88 14.41
N LEU A 317 1.83 -8.10 14.36
CA LEU A 317 2.58 -7.84 13.12
C LEU A 317 3.32 -9.12 12.69
N ARG A 318 3.03 -9.59 11.47
CA ARG A 318 3.73 -10.72 10.86
C ARG A 318 4.93 -10.24 10.03
N GLY A 319 4.73 -9.22 9.21
CA GLY A 319 5.73 -8.70 8.28
C GLY A 319 5.31 -7.39 7.65
N VAL A 320 6.18 -6.86 6.80
CA VAL A 320 5.99 -5.58 6.13
C VAL A 320 6.12 -5.71 4.62
N ILE A 321 5.47 -4.80 3.91
CA ILE A 321 5.65 -4.57 2.48
C ILE A 321 6.05 -3.11 2.31
N SER A 322 7.25 -2.87 1.79
CA SER A 322 7.70 -1.51 1.43
C SER A 322 7.64 -1.30 -0.09
N TYR A 323 7.40 -0.05 -0.49
CA TYR A 323 7.16 0.38 -1.85
C TYR A 323 7.93 1.69 -2.13
N HIS A 324 8.85 1.63 -3.10
CA HIS A 324 9.75 2.72 -3.49
C HIS A 324 9.52 3.08 -4.96
N PRO A 325 8.62 4.03 -5.27
CA PRO A 325 8.41 4.42 -6.65
C PRO A 325 9.63 5.20 -7.17
N ARG A 326 9.94 4.99 -8.45
CA ARG A 326 11.14 5.53 -9.10
C ARG A 326 10.81 6.77 -9.93
N PRO A 327 11.76 7.69 -10.09
CA PRO A 327 11.57 8.85 -10.96
C PRO A 327 11.38 8.43 -12.42
N LYS A 328 10.55 9.17 -13.14
CA LYS A 328 10.26 8.96 -14.56
C LYS A 328 10.35 10.27 -15.30
N ILE A 329 11.27 10.37 -16.27
CA ILE A 329 11.31 11.51 -17.19
C ILE A 329 10.03 11.54 -18.02
N THR A 330 9.37 12.69 -18.04
CA THR A 330 8.08 12.91 -18.71
C THR A 330 8.19 13.82 -19.92
N ASP A 331 9.17 14.73 -19.93
CA ASP A 331 9.37 15.66 -21.04
C ASP A 331 10.85 16.03 -21.18
N VAL A 332 11.29 16.21 -22.43
CA VAL A 332 12.63 16.69 -22.78
C VAL A 332 12.51 17.68 -23.92
N ARG A 333 12.95 18.92 -23.67
CA ARG A 333 12.94 20.01 -24.66
C ARG A 333 14.35 20.52 -24.90
N GLN A 334 14.70 20.76 -26.15
CA GLN A 334 16.00 21.28 -26.54
C GLN A 334 15.84 22.59 -27.33
N GLY A 335 16.64 23.61 -27.02
CA GLY A 335 16.63 24.91 -27.69
C GLY A 335 17.76 25.83 -27.21
N ASP A 336 18.28 26.68 -28.10
CA ASP A 336 19.28 27.71 -27.79
C ASP A 336 20.55 27.23 -27.07
N GLY A 337 20.97 25.98 -27.29
CA GLY A 337 22.12 25.39 -26.61
C GLY A 337 21.84 24.91 -25.18
N TYR A 338 20.56 24.76 -24.83
CA TYR A 338 20.07 24.22 -23.57
C TYR A 338 19.12 23.04 -23.79
N MET A 339 19.02 22.22 -22.76
CA MET A 339 18.06 21.13 -22.65
C MET A 339 17.35 21.23 -21.30
N THR A 340 16.01 21.21 -21.34
CA THR A 340 15.15 21.14 -20.16
C THR A 340 14.61 19.72 -20.04
N ILE A 341 14.80 19.11 -18.87
CA ILE A 341 14.29 17.78 -18.53
C ILE A 341 13.25 17.97 -17.41
N GLN A 342 12.07 17.37 -17.58
CA GLN A 342 11.03 17.28 -16.57
C GLN A 342 10.77 15.82 -16.21
N TRP A 343 10.38 15.57 -14.96
CA TRP A 343 10.08 14.23 -14.48
C TRP A 343 8.95 14.22 -13.46
N HIS A 344 8.39 13.05 -13.23
CA HIS A 344 7.64 12.69 -12.03
C HIS A 344 8.56 11.90 -11.10
N GLY A 345 8.29 11.89 -9.79
CA GLY A 345 9.10 11.17 -8.82
C GLY A 345 8.61 11.38 -7.39
N PRO A 346 9.16 10.65 -6.40
CA PRO A 346 8.77 10.82 -5.01
C PRO A 346 8.91 12.27 -4.49
N ASP A 347 7.91 12.80 -3.79
CA ASP A 347 7.96 14.16 -3.23
C ASP A 347 7.34 14.26 -1.83
N ALA A 348 7.50 13.20 -1.03
CA ALA A 348 7.02 13.16 0.35
C ALA A 348 7.61 14.27 1.24
N GLU A 349 6.81 14.67 2.21
CA GLU A 349 7.16 15.60 3.28
C GLU A 349 7.05 14.93 4.65
N LEU A 350 8.02 15.19 5.53
CA LEU A 350 8.03 14.77 6.92
C LEU A 350 7.68 15.95 7.82
N PHE A 351 6.68 15.79 8.68
CA PHE A 351 6.40 16.73 9.75
C PHE A 351 7.03 16.24 11.05
N ASP A 352 7.87 17.08 11.67
CA ASP A 352 8.41 16.88 13.02
C ASP A 352 7.55 17.68 14.01
N VAL A 353 6.88 16.96 14.91
CA VAL A 353 5.99 17.55 15.91
C VAL A 353 6.74 18.38 16.95
N SER A 354 7.98 18.00 17.27
CA SER A 354 8.78 18.64 18.32
C SER A 354 9.27 20.02 17.88
N SER A 355 9.71 20.13 16.63
CA SER A 355 10.17 21.40 16.04
C SER A 355 9.03 22.20 15.38
N GLY A 356 7.93 21.53 15.02
CA GLY A 356 6.84 22.12 14.24
C GLY A 356 7.22 22.40 12.79
N THR A 357 8.22 21.69 12.25
CA THR A 357 8.72 21.90 10.89
C THR A 357 8.28 20.79 9.94
N THR A 358 8.13 21.17 8.66
CA THR A 358 7.91 20.24 7.55
C THR A 358 9.14 20.24 6.66
N THR A 359 9.66 19.06 6.32
CA THR A 359 10.87 18.90 5.51
C THR A 359 10.59 18.03 4.29
N LYS A 360 11.05 18.48 3.11
CA LYS A 360 11.05 17.66 1.89
C LYS A 360 12.14 16.60 1.93
N LEU A 361 11.77 15.37 1.63
CA LEU A 361 12.65 14.21 1.82
C LEU A 361 13.41 13.79 0.56
N HIS A 362 12.88 14.12 -0.62
CA HIS A 362 13.38 13.60 -1.88
C HIS A 362 14.19 14.63 -2.65
N TRP A 363 15.42 14.22 -3.01
CA TRP A 363 16.38 15.05 -3.72
C TRP A 363 16.82 14.37 -5.00
N TYR A 364 17.05 15.18 -6.02
CA TYR A 364 17.35 14.73 -7.36
C TYR A 364 18.66 15.31 -7.87
N VAL A 365 19.35 14.50 -8.67
CA VAL A 365 20.37 14.98 -9.61
C VAL A 365 20.05 14.46 -10.99
N THR A 366 20.36 15.27 -12.00
CA THR A 366 20.47 14.77 -13.38
C THR A 366 21.88 14.31 -13.60
N GLU A 367 22.01 13.10 -14.14
CA GLU A 367 23.27 12.47 -14.46
C GLU A 367 23.40 12.29 -15.97
N GLN A 368 24.65 12.33 -16.44
CA GLN A 368 25.00 12.14 -17.84
C GLN A 368 26.01 10.99 -17.98
N ALA A 369 25.87 10.22 -19.04
CA ALA A 369 26.84 9.20 -19.46
C ALA A 369 27.07 9.23 -20.97
N THR A 370 28.20 8.68 -21.43
CA THR A 370 28.48 8.43 -22.86
C THR A 370 28.06 7.04 -23.31
N SER A 371 27.62 6.18 -22.37
CA SER A 371 27.11 4.84 -22.62
C SER A 371 25.90 4.54 -21.71
N LEU A 372 25.22 3.42 -21.93
CA LEU A 372 24.13 2.94 -21.05
C LEU A 372 24.64 2.20 -19.80
N ALA A 373 25.95 2.05 -19.61
CA ALA A 373 26.49 1.37 -18.44
C ALA A 373 26.22 2.20 -17.16
N THR A 374 25.59 1.57 -16.16
CA THR A 374 25.15 2.25 -14.93
C THR A 374 26.24 3.02 -14.20
N LEU A 375 27.49 2.54 -14.26
CA LEU A 375 28.65 3.14 -13.60
C LEU A 375 29.19 4.40 -14.30
N ASP A 376 28.84 4.59 -15.58
CA ASP A 376 29.32 5.71 -16.40
C ASP A 376 28.56 7.01 -16.12
N PHE A 377 27.36 6.92 -15.53
CA PHE A 377 26.56 8.08 -15.17
C PHE A 377 27.25 8.90 -14.08
N LYS A 378 27.40 10.20 -14.33
CA LYS A 378 27.94 11.19 -13.39
C LYS A 378 26.96 12.35 -13.21
N PRO A 379 26.73 12.84 -11.98
CA PRO A 379 25.92 14.03 -11.74
C PRO A 379 26.46 15.25 -12.48
N ILE A 380 25.58 15.96 -13.18
CA ILE A 380 25.89 17.22 -13.88
C ILE A 380 25.09 18.40 -13.35
N THR A 381 24.22 18.17 -12.36
CA THR A 381 23.46 19.21 -11.65
C THR A 381 23.76 19.14 -10.16
N ARG A 382 23.47 20.24 -9.45
CA ARG A 382 23.40 20.20 -7.98
C ARG A 382 22.15 19.44 -7.53
N PRO A 383 22.14 18.87 -6.32
CA PRO A 383 20.94 18.34 -5.68
C PRO A 383 19.79 19.36 -5.69
N THR A 384 18.59 18.92 -6.05
CA THR A 384 17.38 19.76 -6.08
C THR A 384 16.14 18.97 -5.67
N THR A 385 15.16 19.65 -5.09
CA THR A 385 13.80 19.10 -4.84
C THR A 385 12.83 19.43 -5.98
N MET A 386 13.28 20.18 -7.00
CA MET A 386 12.47 20.53 -8.16
C MET A 386 12.38 19.36 -9.13
N HIS A 387 11.22 19.15 -9.76
CA HIS A 387 10.98 18.14 -10.79
C HIS A 387 11.30 18.59 -12.23
N THR A 388 12.14 19.61 -12.34
CA THR A 388 12.59 20.15 -13.63
C THR A 388 14.01 20.67 -13.49
N VAL A 389 14.80 20.50 -14.54
CA VAL A 389 16.12 21.13 -14.64
C VAL A 389 16.38 21.61 -16.05
N THR A 390 17.15 22.70 -16.17
CA THR A 390 17.68 23.16 -17.45
C THR A 390 19.20 23.12 -17.39
N ILE A 391 19.81 22.40 -18.33
CA ILE A 391 21.25 22.21 -18.43
C ILE A 391 21.73 22.67 -19.80
N ARG A 392 22.99 23.09 -19.89
CA ARG A 392 23.62 23.39 -21.18
C ARG A 392 23.73 22.08 -21.97
N THR A 393 23.30 22.07 -23.23
CA THR A 393 23.49 20.87 -24.07
C THR A 393 24.98 20.60 -24.21
N PRO A 394 25.43 19.35 -24.02
CA PRO A 394 26.80 18.97 -24.29
C PRO A 394 27.19 19.30 -25.74
N ASP A 395 28.49 19.38 -26.00
CA ASP A 395 29.04 19.30 -27.36
C ASP A 395 28.40 18.14 -28.14
N PRO A 396 28.42 18.12 -29.49
CA PRO A 396 27.61 17.24 -30.36
C PRO A 396 27.84 15.72 -30.24
N GLN A 397 28.51 15.24 -29.20
CA GLN A 397 28.65 13.83 -28.88
C GLN A 397 27.34 13.25 -28.33
N PRO A 398 26.99 12.01 -28.69
CA PRO A 398 25.89 11.29 -28.08
C PRO A 398 26.03 11.24 -26.55
N ALA A 399 24.94 11.50 -25.84
CA ALA A 399 24.88 11.44 -24.39
C ALA A 399 23.56 10.80 -23.93
N PHE A 400 23.64 10.04 -22.84
CA PHE A 400 22.50 9.48 -22.14
C PHE A 400 22.27 10.28 -20.87
N PHE A 401 21.00 10.54 -20.55
CA PHE A 401 20.60 11.26 -19.34
C PHE A 401 19.70 10.38 -18.49
N ARG A 402 19.83 10.50 -17.17
CA ARG A 402 18.85 9.97 -16.22
C ARG A 402 18.67 10.93 -15.05
N VAL A 403 17.53 10.80 -14.39
CA VAL A 403 17.28 11.46 -13.10
C VAL A 403 17.49 10.42 -12.02
N SER A 404 18.33 10.74 -11.04
CA SER A 404 18.64 9.87 -9.92
C SER A 404 18.13 10.50 -8.63
N LEU A 405 17.41 9.70 -7.86
CA LEU A 405 17.05 10.03 -6.49
C LEU A 405 18.30 9.85 -5.61
N ILE A 406 18.59 10.83 -4.76
CA ILE A 406 19.73 10.84 -3.86
C ILE A 406 19.31 11.19 -2.43
N PRO A 407 20.10 10.83 -1.42
CA PRO A 407 19.88 11.31 -0.06
C PRO A 407 19.92 12.84 0.01
N PRO A 408 19.29 13.44 1.03
CA PRO A 408 19.45 14.86 1.32
C PRO A 408 20.93 15.25 1.42
N PRO A 409 21.35 16.40 0.85
CA PRO A 409 22.72 16.86 0.96
C PRO A 409 23.07 17.19 2.42
N GLU A 410 24.25 16.73 2.89
CA GLU A 410 24.74 16.99 4.24
C GLU A 410 24.81 18.51 4.54
N GLY A 411 24.39 18.91 5.75
CA GLY A 411 24.58 20.27 6.26
C GLY A 411 23.47 21.27 5.93
N LYS A 412 22.25 20.81 5.62
CA LYS A 412 21.03 21.64 5.63
C LYS A 412 20.04 21.06 6.64
N GLU A 413 20.11 21.58 7.87
CA GLU A 413 18.99 21.56 8.83
C GLU A 413 18.09 22.77 8.58
#